data_AF-Q54MV9-F1
#
_entry.id   AF-Q54MV9-F1
#
_cell.length_a   1.000
_cell.length_b   1.000
_cell.length_c   1.000
_cell.angle_alpha   90.00
_cell.angle_beta   90.00
_cell.angle_gamma   90.00
#
_symmetry.space_group_name_H-M   'P 1'
#
loop_
_entity.id
_entity.type
_entity.pdbx_description
1 polymer ?
#
loop_
_entity_poly.entity_id
_entity_poly.type
_entity_poly.pdbx_seq_one_letter_code
_entity_poly.pdbx_strand_id
1 'polypeptide(L)'
;MNFNKLFVILSTIFFLATNYIKIGEASCSEQLAGYFNEKNQNVQLTFVRPQGDVVYISNTLSYYPYGSFLTNGNSFPALFSSRTKTTPSGVQPFDIDQKQTSFYDRSGIILRQDGSLSMRALWSGPFTVNLTCTNSGSLNYGIADNGYLVSLQFK
;
A
#
# COMPACT_ATOMS: atom_id res chain seq x y z
N MET A 1 -28.97 -44.44 -15.13
CA MET A 1 -28.84 -42.99 -15.37
C MET A 1 -27.83 -42.82 -16.51
N ASN A 2 -28.20 -42.14 -17.61
CA ASN A 2 -27.32 -42.02 -18.77
C ASN A 2 -26.04 -41.24 -18.40
N PHE A 3 -24.88 -41.82 -18.69
CA PHE A 3 -23.57 -41.26 -18.36
C PHE A 3 -23.42 -39.80 -18.86
N ASN A 4 -24.01 -39.50 -20.03
CA ASN A 4 -24.04 -38.16 -20.60
C ASN A 4 -24.76 -37.12 -19.72
N LYS A 5 -25.84 -37.50 -19.01
CA LYS A 5 -26.55 -36.57 -18.11
C LYS A 5 -25.72 -36.24 -16.87
N LEU A 6 -24.98 -37.21 -16.34
CA LEU A 6 -24.13 -37.01 -15.17
C LEU A 6 -22.96 -36.07 -15.50
N PHE A 7 -22.36 -36.21 -16.68
CA PHE A 7 -21.24 -35.36 -17.12
C PHE A 7 -21.64 -33.89 -17.29
N VAL A 8 -22.81 -33.63 -17.87
CA VAL A 8 -23.33 -32.25 -18.04
C VAL A 8 -23.54 -31.59 -16.67
N ILE A 9 -24.17 -32.30 -15.71
CA ILE A 9 -24.42 -31.77 -14.37
C ILE A 9 -23.11 -31.42 -13.66
N LEU A 10 -22.12 -32.31 -13.70
CA LEU A 10 -20.79 -32.08 -13.13
C LEU A 10 -20.08 -30.87 -13.77
N SER A 11 -20.16 -30.71 -15.10
CA SER A 11 -19.58 -29.54 -15.75
C SER A 11 -20.25 -28.23 -15.31
N THR A 12 -21.58 -28.21 -15.15
CA THR A 12 -22.28 -27.01 -14.66
C THR A 12 -21.89 -26.67 -13.22
N ILE A 13 -21.76 -27.67 -12.34
CA ILE A 13 -21.31 -27.43 -10.96
C ILE A 13 -19.88 -26.89 -10.96
N PHE A 14 -19.00 -27.42 -11.81
CA PHE A 14 -17.63 -26.94 -11.92
C PHE A 14 -17.56 -25.50 -12.45
N PHE A 15 -18.34 -25.17 -13.49
CA PHE A 15 -18.44 -23.80 -14.00
C PHE A 15 -19.03 -22.84 -12.96
N LEU A 16 -20.01 -23.27 -12.17
CA LEU A 16 -20.55 -22.46 -11.07
C LEU A 16 -19.51 -22.25 -9.97
N ALA A 17 -18.74 -23.29 -9.62
CA ALA A 17 -17.69 -23.20 -8.61
C ALA A 17 -16.55 -22.26 -9.06
N THR A 18 -16.12 -22.31 -10.33
CA THR A 18 -15.07 -21.40 -10.83
C THR A 18 -15.52 -19.94 -10.88
N ASN A 19 -16.82 -19.68 -11.06
CA ASN A 19 -17.35 -18.32 -10.99
C ASN A 19 -17.54 -17.81 -9.55
N TYR A 20 -17.66 -18.71 -8.57
CA TYR A 20 -17.85 -18.33 -7.16
C TYR A 20 -16.55 -18.04 -6.41
N ILE A 21 -15.40 -18.55 -6.87
CA ILE A 21 -14.09 -18.19 -6.28
C ILE A 21 -13.56 -16.91 -6.94
N LYS A 22 -14.39 -15.86 -7.00
CA LYS A 22 -13.87 -14.54 -6.69
C LYS A 22 -13.92 -14.45 -5.17
N ILE A 23 -12.92 -15.01 -4.50
CA ILE A 23 -12.59 -14.58 -3.13
C ILE A 23 -12.37 -13.08 -3.29
N GLY A 24 -13.41 -12.32 -2.98
CA GLY A 24 -13.49 -10.91 -3.30
C GLY A 24 -12.38 -10.23 -2.55
N GLU A 25 -11.33 -9.82 -3.27
CA GLU A 25 -10.54 -8.69 -2.81
C GLU A 25 -11.56 -7.58 -2.52
N ALA A 26 -11.69 -7.20 -1.25
CA ALA A 26 -12.60 -6.13 -0.90
C ALA A 26 -12.19 -4.90 -1.69
N SER A 27 -13.17 -4.27 -2.34
CA SER A 27 -12.91 -3.06 -3.11
C SER A 27 -12.23 -2.03 -2.21
N CYS A 28 -11.07 -1.53 -2.64
CA CYS A 28 -10.38 -0.47 -1.89
C CYS A 28 -11.29 0.73 -1.65
N SER A 29 -12.20 1.04 -2.58
CA SER A 29 -13.16 2.12 -2.41
C SER A 29 -14.01 1.98 -1.15
N GLU A 30 -14.39 0.75 -0.79
CA GLU A 30 -15.17 0.46 0.43
C GLU A 30 -14.26 0.43 1.66
N GLN A 31 -13.13 -0.28 1.58
CA GLN A 31 -12.21 -0.46 2.70
C GLN A 31 -11.55 0.85 3.15
N LEU A 32 -11.28 1.75 2.20
CA LEU A 32 -10.62 3.02 2.47
C LEU A 32 -11.60 4.16 2.77
N ALA A 33 -12.89 4.00 2.49
CA ALA A 33 -13.90 5.07 2.62
C ALA A 33 -13.83 5.79 3.97
N GLY A 34 -13.63 5.04 5.07
CA GLY A 34 -13.58 5.59 6.43
C GLY A 34 -12.44 6.59 6.67
N TYR A 35 -11.36 6.53 5.88
CA TYR A 35 -10.19 7.41 6.03
C TYR A 35 -10.31 8.71 5.21
N PHE A 36 -11.29 8.81 4.30
CA PHE A 36 -11.51 9.99 3.44
C PHE A 36 -12.60 10.90 4.04
N ASN A 37 -12.47 11.18 5.33
CA ASN A 37 -13.48 11.88 6.15
C ASN A 37 -13.09 13.32 6.51
N GLU A 38 -12.29 13.96 5.66
CA GLU A 38 -11.76 15.32 5.84
C GLU A 38 -10.84 15.52 7.05
N LYS A 39 -10.42 14.42 7.71
CA LYS A 39 -9.45 14.45 8.80
C LYS A 39 -8.08 14.00 8.34
N ASN A 40 -7.10 14.40 9.13
CA ASN A 40 -5.74 13.89 9.08
C ASN A 40 -5.71 12.40 9.48
N GLN A 41 -4.98 11.59 8.71
CA GLN A 41 -4.87 10.15 8.87
C GLN A 41 -3.42 9.78 9.20
N ASN A 42 -3.21 9.13 10.34
CA ASN A 42 -1.89 8.57 10.65
C ASN A 42 -1.69 7.32 9.82
N VAL A 43 -0.56 7.26 9.13
CA VAL A 43 -0.21 6.13 8.27
C VAL A 43 1.19 5.63 8.55
N GLN A 44 1.37 4.33 8.31
CA GLN A 44 2.65 3.69 8.14
C GLN A 44 2.79 3.31 6.67
N LEU A 45 3.90 3.72 6.05
CA LEU A 45 4.30 3.25 4.74
C LEU A 45 5.59 2.47 4.87
N THR A 46 5.67 1.33 4.20
CA THR A 46 6.90 0.57 4.07
C THR A 46 7.12 0.25 2.60
N PHE A 47 8.35 0.46 2.14
CA PHE A 47 8.79 0.16 0.79
C PHE A 47 9.88 -0.88 0.86
N VAL A 48 9.79 -1.94 0.06
CA VAL A 48 10.95 -2.75 -0.28
C VAL A 48 11.37 -2.31 -1.68
N ARG A 49 12.55 -1.70 -1.77
CA ARG A 49 13.08 -1.21 -3.05
C ARG A 49 13.58 -2.39 -3.88
N PRO A 50 13.74 -2.24 -5.21
CA PRO A 50 14.19 -3.33 -6.08
C PRO A 50 15.54 -3.95 -5.68
N GLN A 51 16.38 -3.20 -4.96
CA GLN A 51 17.69 -3.65 -4.47
C GLN A 51 17.60 -4.40 -3.12
N GLY A 52 16.40 -4.51 -2.55
CA GLY A 52 16.13 -5.21 -1.29
C GLY A 52 16.24 -4.34 -0.03
N ASP A 53 16.67 -3.08 -0.15
CA ASP A 53 16.65 -2.17 1.00
C ASP A 53 15.22 -1.72 1.32
N VAL A 54 14.95 -1.54 2.62
CA VAL A 54 13.63 -1.23 3.14
C VAL A 54 13.58 0.23 3.56
N VAL A 55 12.54 0.93 3.15
CA VAL A 55 12.27 2.31 3.55
C VAL A 55 11.01 2.33 4.39
N TYR A 56 11.10 2.90 5.58
CA TYR A 56 10.00 2.97 6.55
C TYR A 56 9.60 4.41 6.85
N ILE A 57 8.30 4.67 6.87
CA ILE A 57 7.71 5.98 7.14
C ILE A 57 6.53 5.81 8.09
N SER A 58 6.43 6.71 9.06
CA SER A 58 5.25 6.82 9.93
C SER A 58 4.95 8.30 10.12
N ASN A 59 3.85 8.79 9.54
CA ASN A 59 3.47 10.20 9.56
C ASN A 59 1.98 10.38 9.22
N THR A 60 1.53 11.63 9.06
CA THR A 60 0.11 11.97 8.88
C THR A 60 -0.18 12.47 7.48
N LEU A 61 -1.05 11.77 6.73
CA LEU A 61 -1.62 12.28 5.48
C LEU A 61 -2.83 13.17 5.78
N SER A 62 -2.89 14.32 5.11
CA SER A 62 -3.99 15.28 5.20
C SER A 62 -4.94 15.13 4.02
N TYR A 63 -6.23 15.28 4.27
CA TYR A 63 -7.22 15.33 3.21
C TYR A 63 -7.13 16.62 2.41
N TYR A 64 -7.15 16.48 1.08
CA TYR A 64 -7.16 17.59 0.14
C TYR A 64 -8.52 17.64 -0.60
N PRO A 65 -9.40 18.60 -0.27
CA PRO A 65 -10.79 18.59 -0.72
C PRO A 65 -10.95 18.80 -2.23
N TYR A 66 -10.12 19.64 -2.85
CA TYR A 66 -10.24 19.95 -4.29
C TYR A 66 -9.90 18.77 -5.22
N GLY A 67 -9.24 17.73 -4.71
CA GLY A 67 -8.91 16.53 -5.49
C GLY A 67 -9.42 15.22 -4.89
N SER A 68 -10.10 15.29 -3.75
CA SER A 68 -10.60 14.16 -2.97
C SER A 68 -9.53 13.07 -2.74
N PHE A 69 -8.36 13.48 -2.23
CA PHE A 69 -7.25 12.56 -1.93
C PHE A 69 -6.58 12.87 -0.60
N LEU A 70 -5.89 11.87 -0.04
CA LEU A 70 -4.99 12.03 1.10
C LEU A 70 -3.57 12.30 0.59
N THR A 71 -2.89 13.30 1.15
CA THR A 71 -1.54 13.70 0.74
C THR A 71 -0.67 14.09 1.91
N ASN A 72 0.65 14.09 1.74
CA ASN A 72 1.53 14.70 2.71
C ASN A 72 1.40 16.23 2.67
N GLY A 73 0.93 16.84 3.76
CA GLY A 73 0.83 18.31 3.86
C GLY A 73 2.20 19.00 3.97
N ASN A 74 3.16 18.33 4.62
CA ASN A 74 4.52 18.81 4.89
C ASN A 74 5.56 17.80 4.37
N SER A 75 6.85 18.11 4.57
CA SER A 75 7.94 17.17 4.28
C SER A 75 7.77 15.88 5.09
N PHE A 76 7.98 14.73 4.43
CA PHE A 76 7.90 13.42 5.08
C PHE A 76 9.28 12.80 5.19
N PRO A 77 9.82 12.61 6.41
CA PRO A 77 11.05 11.87 6.60
C PRO A 77 10.84 10.36 6.54
N ALA A 78 11.85 9.63 6.08
CA ALA A 78 11.88 8.17 6.08
C ALA A 78 13.15 7.64 6.77
N LEU A 79 13.04 6.40 7.26
CA LEU A 79 14.15 5.58 7.76
C LEU A 79 14.53 4.56 6.69
N PHE A 80 15.82 4.28 6.54
CA PHE A 80 16.34 3.33 5.55
C PHE A 80 17.07 2.20 6.27
N SER A 81 16.83 0.95 5.85
CA SER A 81 17.51 -0.21 6.43
C SER A 81 19.00 -0.26 6.08
N SER A 82 19.39 0.36 4.96
CA SER A 82 20.78 0.51 4.52
C SER A 82 21.60 1.50 5.37
N ARG A 83 20.92 2.27 6.23
CA ARG A 83 21.51 3.26 7.13
C ARG A 83 21.51 2.71 8.55
N THR A 84 22.38 1.72 8.75
CA THR A 84 22.51 1.02 10.03
C THR A 84 23.41 1.77 11.00
N LYS A 85 23.14 1.64 12.30
CA LYS A 85 24.06 2.01 13.36
C LYS A 85 24.72 0.76 13.91
N THR A 86 26.05 0.74 13.95
CA THR A 86 26.78 -0.30 14.68
C THR A 86 26.73 0.04 16.17
N THR A 87 26.18 -0.87 16.97
CA THR A 87 26.19 -0.82 18.43
C THR A 87 27.05 -1.95 18.98
N PRO A 88 27.48 -1.91 20.24
CA PRO A 88 28.20 -3.04 20.86
C PRO A 88 27.42 -4.36 20.81
N SER A 89 26.09 -4.31 20.74
CA SER A 89 25.21 -5.49 20.68
C SER A 89 24.91 -5.98 19.26
N GLY A 90 25.35 -5.27 18.21
CA GLY A 90 25.18 -5.67 16.82
C GLY A 90 24.86 -4.53 15.86
N VAL A 91 24.29 -4.88 14.70
CA VAL A 91 23.85 -3.92 13.70
C VAL A 91 22.35 -3.72 13.88
N GLN A 92 21.93 -2.50 14.21
CA GLN A 92 20.50 -2.18 14.27
C GLN A 92 20.01 -1.77 12.87
N PRO A 93 19.10 -2.53 12.24
CA PRO A 93 18.40 -2.04 11.06
C PRO A 93 17.52 -0.86 11.50
N PHE A 94 17.62 0.26 10.79
CA PHE A 94 16.93 1.53 11.06
C PHE A 94 17.40 2.26 12.33
N ASP A 95 18.18 3.33 12.13
CA ASP A 95 18.51 4.30 13.19
C ASP A 95 17.58 5.51 13.10
N ILE A 96 16.85 5.80 14.19
CA ILE A 96 15.89 6.91 14.26
C ILE A 96 16.58 8.27 14.04
N ASP A 97 17.85 8.37 14.40
CA ASP A 97 18.66 9.57 14.25
C ASP A 97 19.07 9.81 12.79
N GLN A 98 18.87 8.82 11.92
CA GLN A 98 19.21 8.86 10.49
C GLN A 98 18.00 9.06 9.58
N LYS A 99 16.90 9.62 10.11
CA LYS A 99 15.75 10.07 9.30
C LYS A 99 16.21 11.05 8.21
N GLN A 100 15.73 10.84 7.00
CA GLN A 100 15.95 11.77 5.89
C GLN A 100 14.65 12.19 5.25
N THR A 101 14.50 13.48 4.95
CA THR A 101 13.41 13.98 4.12
C THR A 101 13.35 13.17 2.84
N SER A 102 12.22 12.54 2.60
CA SER A 102 11.99 11.62 1.48
C SER A 102 10.90 12.10 0.54
N PHE A 103 10.03 13.00 0.97
CA PHE A 103 9.05 13.66 0.12
C PHE A 103 9.02 15.15 0.45
N TYR A 104 9.01 16.01 -0.58
CA TYR A 104 8.71 17.44 -0.43
C TYR A 104 7.21 17.65 -0.15
N ASP A 105 6.84 18.88 0.18
CA ASP A 105 5.50 19.24 0.65
C ASP A 105 4.38 19.08 -0.40
N ARG A 106 3.14 19.06 0.12
CA ARG A 106 1.83 19.13 -0.55
C ARG A 106 1.42 18.00 -1.50
N SER A 107 2.32 17.27 -2.16
CA SER A 107 1.93 16.26 -3.17
C SER A 107 2.98 15.20 -3.47
N GLY A 108 3.89 14.93 -2.53
CA GLY A 108 4.86 13.84 -2.67
C GLY A 108 4.22 12.46 -2.61
N ILE A 109 3.10 12.33 -1.90
CA ILE A 109 2.29 11.11 -1.75
C ILE A 109 0.85 11.50 -2.05
N ILE A 110 0.17 10.78 -2.93
CA ILE A 110 -1.26 10.97 -3.22
C ILE A 110 -1.92 9.61 -3.13
N LEU A 111 -2.76 9.42 -2.13
CA LEU A 111 -3.60 8.23 -1.97
C LEU A 111 -5.06 8.59 -2.29
N ARG A 112 -5.65 7.84 -3.21
CA ARG A 112 -7.07 7.94 -3.56
C ARG A 112 -7.87 6.81 -2.92
N GLN A 113 -9.17 7.04 -2.79
CA GLN A 113 -10.08 6.10 -2.12
C GLN A 113 -10.17 4.76 -2.87
N ASP A 114 -9.97 4.76 -4.19
CA ASP A 114 -9.91 3.56 -5.02
C ASP A 114 -8.64 2.71 -4.83
N GLY A 115 -7.71 3.13 -3.95
CA GLY A 115 -6.47 2.43 -3.69
C GLY A 115 -5.32 2.82 -4.63
N SER A 116 -5.53 3.75 -5.57
CA SER A 116 -4.42 4.32 -6.36
C SER A 116 -3.52 5.16 -5.45
N LEU A 117 -2.25 4.76 -5.36
CA LEU A 117 -1.20 5.46 -4.62
C LEU A 117 -0.12 5.96 -5.58
N SER A 118 0.05 7.27 -5.68
CA SER A 118 1.11 7.93 -6.45
C SER A 118 2.17 8.51 -5.53
N MET A 119 3.44 8.34 -5.89
CA MET A 119 4.57 8.77 -5.07
C MET A 119 5.66 9.44 -5.89
N ARG A 120 6.26 10.47 -5.28
CA ARG A 120 7.38 11.26 -5.80
C ARG A 120 8.44 11.40 -4.71
N ALA A 121 9.10 10.30 -4.39
CA ALA A 121 10.13 10.28 -3.37
C ALA A 121 11.44 10.91 -3.90
N LEU A 122 12.27 11.50 -3.04
CA LEU A 122 13.56 12.10 -3.42
C LEU A 122 14.62 11.06 -3.80
N TRP A 123 14.43 9.82 -3.36
CA TRP A 123 15.35 8.70 -3.56
C TRP A 123 14.94 7.79 -4.73
N SER A 124 13.86 8.13 -5.46
CA SER A 124 13.41 7.39 -6.64
C SER A 124 12.84 8.32 -7.71
N GLY A 125 12.61 7.79 -8.92
CA GLY A 125 11.68 8.43 -9.85
C GLY A 125 10.24 8.40 -9.32
N PRO A 126 9.31 9.14 -9.94
CA PRO A 126 7.89 9.04 -9.63
C PRO A 126 7.36 7.64 -10.00
N PHE A 127 6.44 7.11 -9.22
CA PHE A 127 5.77 5.85 -9.52
C PHE A 127 4.38 5.77 -8.90
N THR A 128 3.57 4.87 -9.46
CA THR A 128 2.20 4.61 -9.03
C THR A 128 2.03 3.14 -8.70
N VAL A 129 1.16 2.83 -7.75
CA VAL A 129 0.78 1.47 -7.39
C VAL A 129 -0.72 1.43 -7.13
N ASN A 130 -1.40 0.40 -7.63
CA ASN A 130 -2.76 0.10 -7.22
C ASN A 130 -2.67 -0.85 -6.03
N LEU A 131 -3.20 -0.41 -4.89
CA LEU A 131 -3.19 -1.23 -3.68
C LEU A 131 -4.24 -2.34 -3.78
N THR A 132 -3.87 -3.52 -3.33
CA THR A 132 -4.79 -4.56 -2.85
C THR A 132 -5.16 -4.21 -1.41
N CYS A 133 -6.45 -4.05 -1.15
CA CYS A 133 -6.98 -3.77 0.19
C CYS A 133 -7.48 -5.04 0.86
N THR A 134 -7.07 -5.26 2.10
CA THR A 134 -7.54 -6.40 2.89
C THR A 134 -8.89 -6.08 3.54
N ASN A 135 -9.70 -7.11 3.84
CA ASN A 135 -11.06 -6.96 4.39
C ASN A 135 -11.16 -6.18 5.72
N SER A 136 -10.04 -5.95 6.39
CA SER A 136 -9.94 -5.17 7.63
C SER A 136 -9.40 -3.75 7.41
N GLY A 137 -9.00 -3.38 6.19
CA GLY A 137 -8.27 -2.13 5.88
C GLY A 137 -6.92 -1.99 6.58
N SER A 138 -6.51 -2.97 7.40
CA SER A 138 -5.38 -2.88 8.31
C SER A 138 -4.03 -2.96 7.60
N LEU A 139 -3.99 -3.62 6.45
CA LEU A 139 -2.81 -3.72 5.60
C LEU A 139 -3.26 -3.63 4.15
N ASN A 140 -2.81 -2.60 3.46
CA ASN A 140 -3.02 -2.41 2.03
C ASN A 140 -1.65 -2.50 1.38
N TYR A 141 -1.51 -3.20 0.25
CA TYR A 141 -0.19 -3.43 -0.33
C TYR A 141 -0.27 -3.51 -1.84
N GLY A 142 0.85 -3.33 -2.54
CA GLY A 142 0.92 -3.50 -3.98
C GLY A 142 2.35 -3.48 -4.48
N ILE A 143 2.55 -3.88 -5.73
CA ILE A 143 3.85 -3.83 -6.40
C ILE A 143 3.74 -2.82 -7.53
N ALA A 144 4.62 -1.84 -7.54
CA ALA A 144 4.73 -0.88 -8.63
C ALA A 144 5.53 -1.47 -9.81
N ASP A 145 5.29 -0.98 -11.02
CA ASP A 145 5.94 -1.48 -12.25
C ASP A 145 7.47 -1.36 -12.22
N ASN A 146 8.01 -0.43 -11.43
CA ASN A 146 9.45 -0.25 -11.22
C ASN A 146 10.02 -1.19 -10.14
N GLY A 147 9.26 -2.18 -9.67
CA GLY A 147 9.69 -3.24 -8.76
C GLY A 147 9.64 -2.90 -7.27
N TYR A 148 9.02 -1.78 -6.89
CA TYR A 148 8.84 -1.44 -5.48
C TYR A 148 7.65 -2.21 -4.91
N LEU A 149 7.87 -3.00 -3.87
CA LEU A 149 6.79 -3.50 -3.03
C LEU A 149 6.44 -2.40 -2.01
N VAL A 150 5.16 -2.04 -1.95
CA VAL A 150 4.63 -1.01 -1.08
C VAL A 150 3.61 -1.63 -0.14
N SER A 151 3.68 -1.27 1.14
CA SER A 151 2.60 -1.51 2.10
C SER A 151 2.20 -0.23 2.81
N LEU A 152 0.91 -0.04 3.00
CA LEU A 152 0.25 1.08 3.64
C LEU A 152 -0.69 0.57 4.73
N GLN A 153 -0.52 1.08 5.95
CA GLN A 153 -1.40 0.82 7.07
C GLN A 153 -1.86 2.14 7.69
N PHE A 154 -3.13 2.26 7.99
CA PHE A 154 -3.67 3.35 8.81
C PHE A 154 -3.53 3.00 10.30
N LYS A 155 -3.25 4.01 11.14
CA LYS A 155 -3.09 3.88 12.60
C LYS A 155 -4.18 4.62 13.37
#